data_AF-A0A258BHJ6-F1
#
_entry.id   AF-A0A258BHJ6-F1
#
_cell.length_a   1.000
_cell.length_b   1.000
_cell.length_c   1.000
_cell.angle_alpha   90.00
_cell.angle_beta   90.00
_cell.angle_gamma   90.00
#
_symmetry.space_group_name_H-M   'P 1'
#
loop_
_entity.id
_entity.type
_entity.pdbx_description
1 polymer ?
#
loop_
_entity_poly.entity_id
_entity_poly.type
_entity_poly.pdbx_seq_one_letter_code
_entity_poly.pdbx_strand_id
1 'polypeptide(L)' 'MSLQELKEKSPADLLAFAETLGVENANNMRKQDMMFAILKVLAEEGVEISGSGVIEVLQ' A
#
# COMPACT_ATOMS: atom_id res chain seq x y z
N MET A 1 5.07 -8.32 4.11
CA MET A 1 4.84 -7.52 2.89
C MET A 1 5.72 -6.29 2.92
N SER A 2 6.50 -6.02 1.86
CA SER A 2 7.36 -4.83 1.81
C SER A 2 6.67 -3.66 1.12
N LEU A 3 6.82 -2.46 1.68
CA LEU A 3 6.36 -1.21 1.06
C LEU A 3 7.00 -0.97 -0.32
N GLN A 4 8.21 -1.51 -0.53
CA GLN A 4 8.93 -1.45 -1.80
C GLN A 4 8.21 -2.24 -2.90
N GLU A 5 7.70 -3.44 -2.56
CA GLU A 5 7.00 -4.35 -3.49
C GLU A 5 5.69 -3.72 -3.99
N LEU A 6 4.97 -3.01 -3.13
CA LEU A 6 3.76 -2.29 -3.53
C LEU A 6 4.08 -1.07 -4.42
N LYS A 7 5.21 -0.40 -4.19
CA LYS A 7 5.64 0.74 -5.03
C LYS A 7 6.02 0.32 -6.44
N GLU A 8 6.61 -0.87 -6.59
CA GLU A 8 7.01 -1.45 -7.87
C GLU A 8 5.83 -1.93 -8.72
N LYS A 9 4.68 -2.24 -8.10
CA LYS A 9 3.46 -2.60 -8.82
C LYS A 9 2.92 -1.43 -9.66
N SER A 10 2.33 -1.77 -10.81
CA SER A 10 1.63 -0.79 -11.64
C SER A 10 0.35 -0.31 -10.93
N PRO A 11 -0.19 0.87 -11.29
CA PRO A 11 -1.46 1.33 -10.75
C PRO A 11 -2.62 0.35 -10.98
N ALA A 12 -2.62 -0.36 -12.12
CA ALA A 12 -3.63 -1.36 -12.42
C ALA A 12 -3.53 -2.59 -11.51
N ASP A 13 -2.29 -3.06 -11.25
CA ASP A 13 -2.06 -4.19 -10.35
C ASP A 13 -2.39 -3.84 -8.90
N LEU A 14 -2.11 -2.60 -8.48
CA LEU A 14 -2.49 -2.11 -7.17
C LEU A 14 -4.01 -2.02 -7.03
N LEU A 15 -4.71 -1.58 -8.07
CA LEU A 15 -6.16 -1.51 -8.06
C LEU A 15 -6.77 -2.91 -7.93
N ALA A 16 -6.32 -3.85 -8.76
CA ALA A 16 -6.75 -5.24 -8.67
C ALA A 16 -6.45 -5.83 -7.28
N PHE A 17 -5.27 -5.54 -6.72
CA PHE A 17 -4.90 -6.02 -5.39
C PHE A 17 -5.76 -5.38 -4.28
N ALA A 18 -6.04 -4.08 -4.36
CA ALA A 18 -6.93 -3.37 -3.46
C ALA A 18 -8.36 -3.97 -3.50
N GLU A 19 -8.87 -4.28 -4.69
CA GLU A 19 -10.18 -4.93 -4.86
C GLU A 19 -10.20 -6.33 -4.24
N THR A 20 -9.13 -7.13 -4.40
CA THR A 20 -9.05 -8.47 -3.76
C THR A 20 -9.04 -8.42 -2.23
N LEU A 21 -8.54 -7.32 -1.66
CA LEU A 21 -8.50 -7.08 -0.22
C LEU A 21 -9.77 -6.37 0.30
N GLY A 22 -10.74 -6.09 -0.57
CA GLY A 22 -12.00 -5.44 -0.18
C GLY A 22 -11.87 -3.93 0.07
N VAL A 23 -10.85 -3.26 -0.48
CA VAL A 23 -10.69 -1.81 -0.37
C VAL A 23 -11.72 -1.10 -1.26
N GLU A 24 -12.73 -0.50 -0.63
CA GLU A 24 -13.76 0.26 -1.33
C GLU A 24 -13.23 1.56 -1.95
N ASN A 25 -13.78 1.96 -3.10
CA ASN A 25 -13.43 3.20 -3.82
C ASN A 25 -11.95 3.33 -4.22
N ALA A 26 -11.21 2.22 -4.33
CA ALA A 26 -9.81 2.22 -4.75
C ALA A 26 -9.61 2.90 -6.13
N ASN A 27 -10.56 2.78 -7.05
CA ASN A 27 -10.51 3.42 -8.37
C ASN A 27 -10.38 4.96 -8.35
N ASN A 28 -10.85 5.62 -7.28
CA ASN A 28 -10.80 7.07 -7.10
C ASN A 28 -9.61 7.51 -6.26
N MET A 29 -8.83 6.57 -5.70
CA MET A 29 -7.68 6.85 -4.86
C MET A 29 -6.44 7.18 -5.69
N ARG A 30 -5.57 8.06 -5.18
CA ARG A 30 -4.23 8.20 -5.74
C ARG A 30 -3.43 6.93 -5.44
N LYS A 31 -2.42 6.63 -6.25
CA LYS A 31 -1.53 5.45 -6.07
C LYS A 31 -1.03 5.33 -4.63
N GLN A 32 -0.63 6.45 -4.01
CA GLN A 32 -0.14 6.47 -2.62
C GLN A 32 -1.22 6.09 -1.60
N ASP A 33 -2.42 6.66 -1.74
CA ASP A 33 -3.54 6.39 -0.83
C ASP A 33 -3.98 4.93 -0.95
N MET A 34 -4.02 4.39 -2.17
CA MET A 34 -4.34 2.98 -2.44
C MET A 34 -3.32 2.03 -1.81
N MET A 35 -2.02 2.32 -1.96
CA MET A 35 -0.98 1.53 -1.29
C MET A 35 -1.14 1.57 0.23
N PHE A 36 -1.47 2.72 0.81
CA PHE A 36 -1.67 2.85 2.25
C PHE A 36 -2.89 2.08 2.73
N ALA A 37 -3.99 2.12 1.98
CA ALA A 37 -5.19 1.34 2.27
C ALA A 37 -4.92 -0.17 2.25
N ILE A 38 -4.20 -0.65 1.22
CA ILE A 38 -3.74 -2.05 1.13
C ILE A 38 -2.92 -2.44 2.35
N LEU A 39 -1.93 -1.62 2.71
CA LEU A 39 -1.06 -1.88 3.87
C LEU A 39 -1.86 -1.93 5.16
N LYS A 40 -2.86 -1.05 5.32
CA LYS A 40 -3.71 -1.05 6.50
C LYS A 40 -4.51 -2.35 6.64
N VAL A 41 -5.11 -2.84 5.55
CA VAL A 41 -5.85 -4.12 5.56
C VAL A 41 -4.91 -5.28 5.93
N LEU A 42 -3.73 -5.33 5.32
CA LEU A 42 -2.74 -6.36 5.62
C LEU A 42 -2.28 -6.33 7.09
N ALA A 43 -2.12 -5.13 7.68
CA ALA A 43 -1.78 -4.98 9.09
C ALA A 43 -2.89 -5.51 10.01
N GLU A 44 -4.15 -5.23 9.66
CA GLU A 44 -5.33 -5.72 10.40
C GLU A 44 -5.45 -7.24 10.33
N GLU A 45 -5.02 -7.87 9.23
CA GLU A 45 -4.92 -9.32 9.08
C GLU A 45 -3.70 -9.93 9.79
N GLY A 46 -2.86 -9.11 10.44
CA GLY A 46 -1.66 -9.57 11.16
C GLY A 46 -0.48 -9.88 10.25
N VAL A 47 -0.50 -9.45 8.99
CA VAL A 47 0.64 -9.56 8.08
C VAL A 47 1.71 -8.56 8.51
N GLU A 48 2.94 -9.04 8.71
CA GLU A 48 4.07 -8.16 9.02
C GLU A 48 4.38 -7.23 7.84
N ILE A 49 4.53 -5.94 8.14
CA ILE A 49 4.83 -4.90 7.16
C ILE A 49 6.22 -4.35 7.42
N SER A 50 7.04 -4.33 6.38
CA SER A 50 8.40 -3.76 6.43
C SER A 50 8.54 -2.61 5.43
N GLY A 51 9.34 -1.61 5.79
CA GLY A 51 9.66 -0.48 4.95
C GLY A 51 11.12 -0.08 5.11
N SER A 52 11.74 0.31 4.01
CA SER A 52 13.09 0.87 3.98
C SER A 52 13.05 2.32 3.51
N GLY A 53 13.96 3.14 4.03
CA GLY A 53 14.07 4.55 3.67
C GLY A 53 15.33 5.17 4.25
N VAL A 54 15.62 6.40 3.84
CA VAL A 54 16.69 7.22 4.42
C VAL A 54 16.05 8.12 5.48
N ILE A 55 16.66 8.19 6.66
CA ILE A 55 16.20 9.06 7.74
C ILE A 55 16.56 10.51 7.39
N GLU A 56 15.57 11.39 7.40
CA GLU A 56 15.74 12.84 7.23
C GLU A 56 15.34 13.55 8.53
N VAL A 57 16.20 14.43 9.04
CA VAL A 57 15.95 15.21 10.27
C VAL A 57 15.40 16.57 9.88
N LEU A 58 14.18 16.88 10.32
CA LEU A 58 13.52 18.17 10.07
C LEU A 58 14.05 19.26 11.03
N GLN A 59 14.04 20.52 10.58
CA GLN A 59 14.39 21.71 11.37
C GLN A 59 13.18 22.34 12.05
#